data_AF-A0A7C7Q0Q1-F1
#
_entry.id   AF-A0A7C7Q0Q1-F1
#
_cell.length_a   1.000
_cell.length_b   1.000
_cell.length_c   1.000
_cell.angle_alpha   90.00
_cell.angle_beta   90.00
_cell.angle_gamma   90.00
#
_symmetry.space_group_name_H-M   'P 1'
#
loop_
_entity.id
_entity.type
_entity.pdbx_description
1 polymer ?
#
loop_
_entity_poly.entity_id
_entity_poly.type
_entity_poly.pdbx_seq_one_letter_code
_entity_poly.pdbx_strand_id
1 'polypeptide(L)'
;MNLGPIADWGLNLDLHHITIDPATSQTSSEGICAVGDITTYPGKLKLILCGFSEAAMAAHAIRPRVYPDEELHWEYSTTKGVPQG
;
A
#
# COMPACT_ATOMS: atom_id res chain seq x y z
N MET A 1 19.39 3.00 6.99
CA MET A 1 18.43 1.87 7.00
C MET A 1 18.88 0.92 5.91
N ASN A 2 19.03 -0.38 6.18
CA ASN A 2 19.46 -1.35 5.16
C ASN A 2 18.21 -2.01 4.57
N LEU A 3 17.95 -1.77 3.28
CA LEU A 3 16.85 -2.39 2.52
C LEU A 3 17.03 -3.90 2.32
N GLY A 4 18.25 -4.42 2.54
CA GLY A 4 18.58 -5.81 2.29
C GLY A 4 18.27 -6.19 0.84
N PRO A 5 17.74 -7.40 0.59
CA PRO A 5 17.44 -7.88 -0.76
C PRO A 5 16.45 -7.02 -1.54
N ILE A 6 15.64 -6.20 -0.87
CA ILE A 6 14.63 -5.34 -1.53
C ILE A 6 15.31 -4.28 -2.41
N ALA A 7 16.56 -3.90 -2.09
CA ALA A 7 17.33 -2.94 -2.88
C ALA A 7 17.54 -3.41 -4.34
N ASP A 8 17.55 -4.72 -4.57
CA ASP A 8 17.80 -5.33 -5.88
C ASP A 8 16.52 -5.61 -6.68
N TRP A 9 15.34 -5.22 -6.16
CA TRP A 9 14.05 -5.47 -6.82
C TRP A 9 13.76 -4.52 -7.99
N GLY A 10 14.64 -3.56 -8.28
CA GLY A 10 14.46 -2.60 -9.37
C GLY A 10 13.35 -1.57 -9.11
N LEU A 11 13.00 -1.34 -7.84
CA LEU A 11 12.03 -0.32 -7.44
C LEU A 11 12.66 1.07 -7.46
N ASN A 12 11.85 2.11 -7.69
CA ASN A 12 12.31 3.48 -7.57
C ASN A 12 12.56 3.80 -6.10
N LEU A 13 13.80 4.15 -5.79
CA LEU A 13 14.24 4.50 -4.45
C LEU A 13 14.63 5.97 -4.35
N ASP A 14 14.26 6.61 -3.25
CA ASP A 14 14.79 7.91 -2.83
C ASP A 14 15.33 7.77 -1.40
N LEU A 15 16.63 8.01 -1.23
CA LEU A 15 17.35 7.89 0.03
C LEU A 15 17.04 6.58 0.80
N HIS A 16 17.04 5.43 0.12
CA HIS A 16 16.73 4.09 0.66
C HIS A 16 15.28 3.88 1.10
N HIS A 17 14.34 4.70 0.61
CA HIS A 17 12.90 4.51 0.76
C HIS A 17 12.27 4.28 -0.60
N ILE A 18 11.21 3.49 -0.64
CA ILE A 18 10.47 3.20 -1.87
C ILE A 18 9.54 4.38 -2.16
N THR A 19 9.70 4.98 -3.34
CA THR A 19 8.79 6.02 -3.81
C THR A 19 7.47 5.37 -4.20
N ILE A 20 6.35 5.93 -3.73
CA ILE A 20 5.01 5.43 -4.04
C ILE A 20 4.08 6.55 -4.52
N ASP A 21 2.98 6.17 -5.17
CA ASP A 21 1.81 7.03 -5.32
C ASP A 21 1.03 7.08 -3.98
N PRO A 22 0.85 8.26 -3.36
CA PRO A 22 0.12 8.39 -2.10
C PRO A 22 -1.35 7.92 -2.16
N ALA A 23 -1.99 7.96 -3.33
CA ALA A 23 -3.40 7.60 -3.50
C ALA A 23 -3.65 6.09 -3.53
N THR A 24 -2.64 5.30 -3.91
CA THR A 24 -2.77 3.86 -4.13
C THR A 24 -1.72 3.02 -3.40
N SER A 25 -0.69 3.68 -2.84
CA SER A 25 0.51 3.05 -2.30
C SER A 25 1.27 2.16 -3.30
N GLN A 26 1.04 2.37 -4.61
CA GLN A 26 1.69 1.63 -5.68
C GLN A 26 3.14 2.11 -5.86
N THR A 27 4.06 1.17 -6.03
CA THR A 27 5.47 1.44 -6.33
C THR A 27 5.67 1.71 -7.83
N SER A 28 6.91 1.89 -8.29
CA SER A 28 7.23 1.95 -9.71
C SER A 28 6.96 0.65 -10.48
N SER A 29 6.78 -0.48 -9.78
CA SER A 29 6.44 -1.76 -10.39
C SER A 29 4.95 -2.05 -10.23
N GLU A 30 4.29 -2.37 -11.35
CA GLU A 30 2.86 -2.70 -11.35
C GLU A 30 2.57 -3.93 -10.49
N GLY A 31 1.53 -3.86 -9.66
CA GLY A 31 1.13 -4.94 -8.76
C GLY A 31 1.96 -5.07 -7.48
N ILE A 32 2.96 -4.21 -7.27
CA ILE A 32 3.73 -4.13 -6.03
C ILE A 32 3.37 -2.83 -5.31
N CYS A 33 2.88 -2.96 -4.08
CA CYS A 33 2.60 -1.85 -3.16
C CYS A 33 3.60 -1.84 -2.01
N ALA A 34 3.89 -0.66 -1.45
CA ALA A 34 4.70 -0.49 -0.25
C ALA A 34 3.99 0.46 0.72
N VAL A 35 4.10 0.22 2.03
CA VAL A 35 3.42 0.99 3.08
C VAL A 35 4.32 1.13 4.32
N GLY A 36 4.05 2.09 5.20
CA GLY A 36 4.75 2.25 6.46
C GLY A 36 6.06 3.03 6.35
N ASP A 37 7.02 2.75 7.20
CA ASP A 37 8.27 3.52 7.32
C ASP A 37 9.19 3.42 6.11
N ILE A 38 8.96 2.42 5.25
CA ILE A 38 9.76 2.15 4.05
C ILE A 38 9.39 3.09 2.89
N THR A 39 8.24 3.77 2.95
CA THR A 39 7.74 4.60 1.84
C THR A 39 8.21 6.04 1.92
N THR A 40 8.25 6.71 0.77
CA THR A 40 8.47 8.15 0.67
C THR A 40 7.59 8.78 -0.42
N TYR A 41 7.10 9.98 -0.12
CA TYR A 41 6.33 10.86 -0.99
C TYR A 41 6.19 12.24 -0.33
N PRO A 42 5.83 13.31 -1.07
CA PRO A 42 5.69 14.65 -0.50
C PRO A 42 4.72 14.69 0.70
N GLY A 43 5.21 15.15 1.85
CA GLY A 43 4.41 15.28 3.07
C GLY A 43 4.27 14.00 3.90
N LYS A 44 4.97 12.90 3.56
CA LYS A 44 4.97 11.66 4.36
C LYS A 44 5.40 11.92 5.80
N LEU A 45 4.51 11.57 6.74
CA LEU A 45 4.82 11.46 8.17
C LEU A 45 5.07 9.99 8.52
N LYS A 46 6.19 9.71 9.19
CA LYS A 46 6.55 8.35 9.65
C LYS A 46 5.92 8.06 11.00
N LEU A 47 4.63 7.75 10.95
CA LEU A 47 3.80 7.43 12.10
C LEU A 47 3.08 6.09 11.87
N ILE A 48 2.86 5.35 12.96
CA ILE A 48 2.06 4.12 12.95
C ILE A 48 0.68 4.38 12.32
N LEU A 49 0.05 5.50 12.68
CA LEU A 49 -1.24 5.94 12.11
C LEU A 49 -1.19 6.04 10.58
N CYS A 50 -0.15 6.66 10.02
CA CYS A 50 0.00 6.81 8.58
C CYS A 50 0.16 5.45 7.91
N GLY A 51 0.94 4.54 8.51
CA GLY A 51 1.08 3.16 8.04
C GLY A 51 -0.26 2.42 7.92
N PHE A 52 -1.17 2.59 8.89
CA PHE A 52 -2.51 2.00 8.80
C PHE A 52 -3.37 2.59 7.68
N SER A 53 -3.30 3.91 7.47
CA SER A 53 -4.01 4.56 6.36
C SER A 53 -3.50 4.06 5.01
N GLU A 54 -2.18 3.98 4.84
CA GLU A 54 -1.55 3.45 3.62
C GLU A 54 -1.91 1.99 3.37
N ALA A 55 -1.89 1.15 4.42
CA ALA A 55 -2.29 -0.25 4.29
C ALA A 55 -3.74 -0.40 3.80
N ALA A 56 -4.65 0.42 4.31
CA ALA A 56 -6.04 0.43 3.86
C ALA A 56 -6.16 0.86 2.39
N MET A 57 -5.42 1.90 1.98
CA MET A 57 -5.42 2.39 0.60
C MET A 57 -4.80 1.37 -0.37
N ALA A 58 -3.68 0.76 -0.01
CA ALA A 58 -3.02 -0.30 -0.77
C ALA A 58 -3.95 -1.51 -0.98
N ALA A 59 -4.57 -2.00 0.09
CA ALA A 59 -5.49 -3.15 0.02
C ALA A 59 -6.71 -2.86 -0.85
N HIS A 60 -7.25 -1.64 -0.78
CA HIS A 60 -8.35 -1.22 -1.63
C HIS A 60 -7.94 -1.12 -3.11
N ALA A 61 -6.82 -0.46 -3.39
CA ALA A 61 -6.33 -0.21 -4.74
C ALA A 61 -5.91 -1.51 -5.47
N ILE A 62 -5.31 -2.47 -4.76
CA ILE A 62 -4.84 -3.72 -5.37
C ILE A 62 -5.98 -4.73 -5.61
N ARG A 63 -7.14 -4.57 -4.96
CA ARG A 63 -8.23 -5.56 -5.00
C ARG A 63 -8.68 -5.92 -6.43
N PRO A 64 -8.91 -4.97 -7.36
CA PRO A 64 -9.32 -5.31 -8.73
C PRO A 64 -8.28 -6.15 -9.49
N ARG A 65 -7.00 -6.07 -9.11
CA ARG A 65 -5.94 -6.92 -9.68
C ARG A 65 -5.96 -8.33 -9.09
N VAL A 66 -6.21 -8.45 -7.79
CA VAL A 66 -6.24 -9.76 -7.09
C VAL A 66 -7.51 -10.53 -7.43
N TYR A 67 -8.64 -9.84 -7.58
CA TYR A 67 -9.96 -10.41 -7.89
C TYR A 67 -10.57 -9.73 -9.13
N PRO A 68 -10.03 -10.00 -10.34
CA PRO A 68 -10.45 -9.31 -11.56
C PRO A 68 -11.90 -9.58 -11.96
N ASP A 69 -12.44 -10.74 -11.58
CA ASP A 69 -13.80 -11.17 -11.91
C ASP A 69 -14.82 -10.79 -10.82
N GLU A 70 -14.40 -10.07 -9.78
CA GLU A 70 -15.26 -9.66 -8.67
C GLU A 70 -15.39 -8.13 -8.57
N GLU A 71 -16.58 -7.61 -8.85
CA GLU A 71 -16.88 -6.21 -8.51
C GLU A 71 -16.78 -5.99 -6.99
N LEU A 72 -16.09 -4.93 -6.58
CA LEU A 72 -16.04 -4.54 -5.18
C LEU A 72 -17.34 -3.83 -4.82
N HIS A 73 -18.27 -4.56 -4.21
CA HIS A 73 -19.40 -3.96 -3.51
C HIS A 73 -18.89 -3.36 -2.18
N TRP A 74 -18.71 -2.05 -2.17
CA TRP A 74 -18.22 -1.34 -1.00
C TRP A 74 -19.33 -1.14 0.03
N GLU A 75 -19.04 -1.49 1.27
CA GLU A 75 -19.93 -1.33 2.41
C GLU A 75 -19.15 -0.84 3.63
N TYR A 76 -19.79 -0.03 4.47
CA TYR A 76 -19.23 0.35 5.77
C TYR A 76 -19.04 -0.89 6.64
N SER A 77 -17.91 -0.98 7.33
CA SER A 77 -17.63 -2.10 8.24
C SER A 77 -18.68 -2.26 9.34
N THR A 78 -19.30 -1.16 9.78
CA THR A 78 -20.41 -1.14 10.74
C THR A 78 -21.70 -1.76 10.20
N THR A 79 -21.92 -1.73 8.88
CA THR A 79 -23.07 -2.36 8.21
C THR A 79 -22.80 -3.83 7.92
N LYS A 80 -21.59 -4.15 7.43
CA LYS A 80 -21.20 -5.52 7.07
C LYS A 80 -21.16 -6.46 8.29
N GLY A 81 -20.87 -5.93 9.47
CA GLY A 81 -20.75 -6.71 10.71
C GLY A 81 -19.40 -7.42 10.85
N VAL A 82 -19.33 -8.38 11.78
CA VAL A 82 -18.08 -9.11 12.07
C VAL A 82 -17.72 -10.02 10.89
N PRO A 83 -16.47 -9.98 10.37
CA PRO A 83 -16.04 -10.90 9.33
C PRO A 83 -16.24 -12.36 9.77
N GLN A 84 -16.97 -13.14 8.96
CA GLN A 84 -17.05 -14.58 9.15
C GLN A 84 -15.81 -15.17 8.49
N GLY A 85 -14.87 -15.64 9.31
CA GLY A 85 -13.68 -16.36 8.85
C GLY A 85 -14.01 -17.72 8.30
#